data_AF-A0A061RH22-F1
#
_entry.id   AF-A0A061RH22-F1
#
_cell.length_a   1.000
_cell.length_b   1.000
_cell.length_c   1.000
_cell.angle_alpha   90.00
_cell.angle_beta   90.00
_cell.angle_gamma   90.00
#
_symmetry.space_group_name_H-M   'P 1'
#
loop_
_entity.id
_entity.type
_entity.pdbx_description
1 polymer ?
#
loop_
_entity_poly.entity_id
_entity_poly.type
_entity_poly.pdbx_seq_one_letter_code
_entity_poly.pdbx_strand_id
1 'polypeptide(L)'
;MLFNGSLPLTRRRCWASHVFDLRATGERGFTSLRLVKVFHLPVPCSGNVRSAKLLCSRSEFRSTVTEENGNGLISAEAPVEGLVPEGSGPQSLWSPGGSLYPSTGGILSLTGEKLSEDKEIVMVRHGLSTWNVEGRIQGNTDESKLTPKGEEQARQVREALLQIPFDSCFASPITRARRSAEIIWEGRDGDLIFLEPLREANLMLLQGMRNVDAEKEFPELFHTWREAPHELCIEGEYPVVDQWDRASSAWKDILAAPGRLHLVVTHKSILRAMVCVALGLPPAGFRAIDIHNSGVSRFRVNRNGEAMLVNLNLTSHMHVPGVMY
;
A
#
# COMPACT_ATOMS: atom_id res chain seq x y z
N MET A 1 42.14 -17.09 -24.07
CA MET A 1 42.55 -15.82 -24.72
C MET A 1 42.13 -14.69 -23.81
N LEU A 2 43.12 -13.93 -23.35
CA LEU A 2 43.00 -12.80 -22.43
C LEU A 2 42.52 -11.56 -23.20
N PHE A 3 41.52 -10.85 -22.69
CA PHE A 3 41.35 -9.44 -23.02
C PHE A 3 41.81 -8.60 -21.84
N ASN A 4 42.90 -7.87 -22.09
CA ASN A 4 43.53 -6.89 -21.22
C ASN A 4 42.81 -5.55 -21.40
N GLY A 5 42.30 -4.99 -20.30
CA GLY A 5 41.78 -3.63 -20.24
C GLY A 5 42.06 -3.06 -18.85
N SER A 6 43.14 -2.28 -18.73
CA SER A 6 43.53 -1.58 -17.51
C SER A 6 42.76 -0.27 -17.39
N LEU A 7 41.90 -0.16 -16.38
CA LEU A 7 41.37 1.12 -15.88
C LEU A 7 41.99 1.39 -14.50
N PRO A 8 42.35 2.64 -14.16
CA PRO A 8 42.95 2.96 -12.88
C PRO A 8 41.88 2.83 -11.78
N LEU A 9 41.99 1.77 -10.97
CA LEU A 9 41.16 1.53 -9.81
C LEU A 9 41.69 2.36 -8.62
N THR A 10 41.02 3.47 -8.31
CA THR A 10 41.03 3.95 -6.94
C THR A 10 40.24 2.96 -6.08
N ARG A 11 40.95 2.30 -5.15
CA ARG A 11 40.48 1.34 -4.12
C ARG A 11 39.02 0.88 -4.25
N ARG A 12 38.78 -0.19 -5.02
CA ARG A 12 37.52 -0.97 -4.92
C ARG A 12 37.81 -2.44 -4.69
N ARG A 13 37.03 -3.03 -3.77
CA ARG A 13 37.04 -4.43 -3.35
C ARG A 13 36.76 -5.34 -4.56
N CYS A 14 37.57 -6.38 -4.76
CA CYS A 14 37.27 -7.46 -5.70
C CYS A 14 36.15 -8.33 -5.13
N TRP A 15 35.17 -8.68 -5.96
CA TRP A 15 34.10 -9.63 -5.63
C TRP A 15 34.27 -10.86 -6.52
N ALA A 16 34.39 -12.04 -5.94
CA ALA A 16 34.31 -13.30 -6.68
C ALA A 16 32.92 -13.90 -6.47
N SER A 17 32.17 -14.07 -7.56
CA SER A 17 30.87 -14.73 -7.54
C SER A 17 31.06 -16.24 -7.77
N HIS A 18 30.62 -17.08 -6.84
CA HIS A 18 30.52 -18.53 -7.06
C HIS A 18 29.04 -18.92 -7.03
N VAL A 19 28.59 -19.65 -8.04
CA VAL A 19 27.25 -20.23 -8.11
C VAL A 19 27.35 -21.67 -7.62
N PHE A 20 26.64 -22.00 -6.54
CA PHE A 20 26.53 -23.38 -6.06
C PHE A 20 25.12 -23.91 -6.33
N ASP A 21 25.06 -25.06 -7.00
CA ASP A 21 23.84 -25.86 -7.18
C ASP A 21 23.81 -26.94 -6.10
N LEU A 22 22.88 -26.86 -5.16
CA LEU A 22 22.68 -27.87 -4.12
C LEU A 22 21.45 -28.69 -4.47
N ARG A 23 21.67 -29.90 -5.02
CA ARG A 23 20.61 -30.89 -5.23
C ARG A 23 20.36 -31.67 -3.94
N ALA A 24 19.13 -31.66 -3.46
CA ALA A 24 18.66 -32.65 -2.50
C ALA A 24 17.94 -33.78 -3.27
N THR A 25 18.51 -34.98 -3.31
CA THR A 25 17.83 -36.18 -3.80
C THR A 25 16.95 -36.75 -2.68
N GLY A 26 15.65 -36.47 -2.74
CA GLY A 26 14.66 -37.14 -1.91
C GLY A 26 13.99 -38.26 -2.70
N GLU A 27 14.01 -39.49 -2.16
CA GLU A 27 13.23 -40.62 -2.64
C GLU A 27 11.74 -40.36 -2.40
N ARG A 28 11.10 -39.66 -3.35
CA ARG A 28 9.66 -39.66 -3.71
C ARG A 28 9.26 -38.33 -4.33
N GLY A 29 9.57 -38.18 -5.61
CA GLY A 29 8.68 -37.61 -6.65
C GLY A 29 7.85 -36.34 -6.40
N PHE A 30 8.34 -35.33 -5.68
CA PHE A 30 7.73 -33.99 -5.71
C PHE A 30 8.77 -32.91 -6.05
N THR A 31 8.58 -32.23 -7.17
CA THR A 31 9.36 -31.05 -7.58
C THR A 31 8.89 -29.82 -6.81
N SER A 32 9.71 -29.35 -5.89
CA SER A 32 9.61 -28.01 -5.28
C SER A 32 10.54 -27.07 -6.04
N LEU A 33 10.01 -25.97 -6.59
CA LEU A 33 10.83 -24.83 -7.00
C LEU A 33 11.36 -24.14 -5.73
N ARG A 34 12.68 -24.12 -5.55
CA ARG A 34 13.34 -23.33 -4.51
C ARG A 34 14.15 -22.20 -5.14
N LEU A 35 14.07 -21.04 -4.50
CA LEU A 35 14.86 -19.85 -4.80
C LEU A 35 16.35 -20.16 -4.64
N VAL A 36 17.13 -19.99 -5.70
CA VAL A 36 18.60 -20.07 -5.66
C VAL A 36 19.10 -18.78 -5.01
N LYS A 37 19.63 -18.86 -3.78
CA LYS A 37 20.23 -17.72 -3.11
C LYS A 37 21.72 -17.68 -3.43
N VAL A 38 22.13 -16.75 -4.28
CA VAL A 38 23.55 -16.53 -4.58
C VAL A 38 24.17 -15.77 -3.42
N PHE A 39 25.09 -16.41 -2.70
CA PHE A 39 25.83 -15.76 -1.61
C PHE A 39 27.12 -15.14 -2.16
N HIS A 40 27.32 -13.86 -1.88
CA HIS A 40 28.62 -13.20 -2.06
C HIS A 40 29.29 -13.12 -0.69
N LEU A 41 30.27 -14.00 -0.45
CA LEU A 41 31.05 -13.95 0.77
C LEU A 41 32.27 -13.03 0.56
N PRO A 42 32.45 -11.98 1.37
CA PRO A 42 33.67 -11.20 1.34
C PRO A 42 34.76 -11.99 2.09
N VAL A 43 35.79 -12.46 1.38
CA VAL A 43 36.98 -13.01 2.02
C VAL A 43 37.98 -11.85 2.20
N PRO A 44 38.33 -11.45 3.43
CA PRO A 44 39.39 -10.48 3.64
C PRO A 44 40.72 -11.15 3.34
N CYS A 45 41.29 -10.88 2.17
CA CYS A 45 42.62 -11.37 1.81
C CYS A 45 43.62 -10.22 1.98
N SER A 46 44.43 -10.25 3.04
CA SER A 46 45.67 -9.46 3.11
C SER A 46 46.82 -10.31 2.56
N GLY A 47 46.75 -10.64 1.27
CA GLY A 47 47.74 -11.50 0.60
C GLY A 47 47.17 -12.21 -0.62
N ASN A 48 48.05 -12.77 -1.46
CA ASN A 48 47.68 -13.54 -2.65
C ASN A 48 47.03 -14.88 -2.27
N VAL A 49 45.72 -14.88 -2.00
CA VAL A 49 44.96 -16.10 -1.73
C VAL A 49 44.68 -16.84 -3.04
N ARG A 50 45.14 -18.10 -3.13
CA ARG A 50 44.93 -18.95 -4.33
C ARG A 50 43.67 -19.82 -4.27
N SER A 51 43.14 -20.15 -3.09
CA SER A 51 41.89 -20.94 -2.96
C SER A 51 41.32 -20.92 -1.54
N ALA A 52 39.99 -20.93 -1.41
CA ALA A 52 39.26 -21.15 -0.15
C ALA A 52 38.28 -22.32 -0.32
N LYS A 53 38.09 -23.15 0.72
CA LYS A 53 37.10 -24.24 0.76
C LYS A 53 36.20 -24.06 1.97
N LEU A 54 34.88 -24.09 1.74
CA LEU A 54 33.89 -24.19 2.81
C LEU A 54 33.46 -25.66 2.94
N LEU A 55 33.45 -26.19 4.16
CA LEU A 55 32.88 -27.49 4.50
C LEU A 55 31.64 -27.26 5.37
N CYS A 56 30.50 -27.85 4.98
CA CYS A 56 29.24 -27.74 5.71
C CYS A 56 28.81 -29.12 6.20
N SER A 57 28.54 -29.26 7.50
CA SER A 57 27.81 -30.40 8.06
C SER A 57 26.62 -29.90 8.89
N ARG A 58 25.62 -30.76 9.11
CA ARG A 58 24.24 -30.41 9.48
C ARG A 58 24.03 -29.66 10.81
N SER A 59 25.06 -29.37 11.59
CA SER A 59 24.89 -28.65 12.87
C SER A 59 25.96 -27.62 13.23
N GLU A 60 27.00 -27.39 12.43
CA GLU A 60 27.99 -26.33 12.72
C GLU A 60 28.56 -25.73 11.42
N PHE A 61 28.67 -24.40 11.39
CA PHE A 61 29.50 -23.70 10.42
C PHE A 61 30.93 -23.62 10.96
N ARG A 62 31.89 -24.23 10.27
CA ARG A 62 33.32 -24.03 10.53
C ARG A 62 34.00 -23.53 9.27
N SER A 63 34.73 -22.44 9.38
CA SER A 63 35.64 -21.97 8.32
C SER A 63 37.07 -22.27 8.73
N THR A 64 37.79 -23.04 7.94
CA THR A 64 39.24 -23.18 8.07
C THR A 64 39.92 -22.34 6.98
N VAL A 65 40.84 -21.48 7.41
CA VAL A 65 41.69 -20.68 6.53
C VAL A 65 43.10 -21.25 6.63
N THR A 66 43.70 -21.60 5.49
CA THR A 66 45.10 -22.00 5.42
C THR A 66 45.92 -20.88 4.81
N GLU A 67 46.86 -20.31 5.57
CA GLU A 67 47.89 -19.40 5.08
C GLU A 67 49.24 -20.14 5.06
N GLU A 68 49.97 -20.04 3.94
CA GLU A 68 51.39 -20.40 3.88
C GLU A 68 52.20 -19.12 3.94
N ASN A 69 52.90 -18.90 5.06
CA ASN A 69 54.02 -17.97 5.11
C ASN A 69 55.30 -18.82 5.19
N GLY A 70 56.41 -18.31 4.62
CA GLY A 70 57.65 -19.03 4.35
C GLY A 70 58.43 -19.61 5.55
N ASN A 71 57.78 -19.93 6.67
CA ASN A 71 58.25 -20.82 7.72
C ASN A 71 57.03 -21.47 8.44
N GLY A 72 56.40 -22.48 7.82
CA GLY A 72 55.47 -23.42 8.48
C GLY A 72 53.98 -23.06 8.53
N LEU A 73 53.14 -24.09 8.50
CA LEU A 73 51.67 -24.05 8.60
C LEU A 73 51.20 -23.67 10.01
N ILE A 74 50.35 -22.65 10.15
CA ILE A 74 49.66 -22.33 11.41
C ILE A 74 48.16 -22.57 11.22
N SER A 75 47.58 -23.42 12.08
CA SER A 75 46.14 -23.65 12.19
C SER A 75 45.64 -22.95 13.45
N ALA A 76 44.59 -22.14 13.35
CA ALA A 76 43.96 -21.52 14.53
C ALA A 76 42.46 -21.83 14.55
N GLU A 77 41.97 -22.34 15.67
CA GLU A 77 40.56 -22.54 15.99
C GLU A 77 40.14 -21.53 17.08
N ALA A 78 38.94 -20.95 16.97
CA ALA A 78 38.39 -20.06 17.99
C ALA A 78 36.93 -20.44 18.32
N PRO A 79 36.58 -20.65 19.61
CA PRO A 79 35.20 -20.88 20.04
C PRO A 79 34.45 -19.57 20.27
N VAL A 80 33.11 -19.60 20.20
CA VAL A 80 32.24 -18.46 20.46
C VAL A 80 31.46 -18.73 21.76
N GLU A 81 31.81 -18.07 22.86
CA GLU A 81 31.04 -18.07 24.12
C GLU A 81 30.43 -16.69 24.41
N GLY A 82 29.24 -16.71 25.04
CA GLY A 82 28.31 -15.58 25.12
C GLY A 82 28.41 -14.66 26.34
N LEU A 83 27.95 -13.43 26.13
CA LEU A 83 27.59 -12.42 27.13
C LEU A 83 26.36 -11.64 26.59
N VAL A 84 25.38 -11.37 27.46
CA VAL A 84 24.27 -10.39 27.31
C VAL A 84 24.56 -9.26 28.33
N PRO A 85 24.12 -7.97 28.27
CA PRO A 85 23.26 -7.19 27.33
C PRO A 85 23.87 -5.82 26.85
N GLU A 86 23.05 -5.05 26.10
CA GLU A 86 23.11 -3.61 25.74
C GLU A 86 23.95 -3.12 24.53
N GLY A 87 23.30 -2.35 23.64
CA GLY A 87 23.93 -1.23 22.91
C GLY A 87 24.18 -1.31 21.39
N SER A 88 23.21 -0.85 20.59
CA SER A 88 23.33 -0.01 19.35
C SER A 88 24.31 -0.32 18.17
N GLY A 89 23.71 -0.65 16.99
CA GLY A 89 23.96 -0.09 15.62
C GLY A 89 25.13 -0.64 14.75
N PRO A 90 25.21 -0.40 13.39
CA PRO A 90 24.34 0.36 12.47
C PRO A 90 23.97 -0.31 11.10
N GLN A 91 22.88 0.21 10.49
CA GLN A 91 22.56 0.46 9.06
C GLN A 91 22.71 -0.61 7.95
N SER A 92 21.56 -0.99 7.35
CA SER A 92 21.45 -1.30 5.90
C SER A 92 20.00 -1.18 5.38
N LEU A 93 19.73 -0.03 4.76
CA LEU A 93 19.12 0.14 3.43
C LEU A 93 17.70 -0.40 3.17
N TRP A 94 16.69 0.36 3.62
CA TRP A 94 15.56 0.75 2.74
C TRP A 94 15.02 2.12 3.15
N SER A 95 15.12 3.09 2.26
CA SER A 95 14.38 4.37 2.24
C SER A 95 14.56 4.95 0.83
N PRO A 96 13.47 5.38 0.17
CA PRO A 96 12.53 6.34 0.75
C PRO A 96 11.06 5.87 0.80
N GLY A 97 10.43 6.07 1.96
CA GLY A 97 8.98 6.27 2.13
C GLY A 97 8.13 5.03 2.47
N GLY A 98 7.67 4.93 3.73
CA GLY A 98 6.59 4.03 4.15
C GLY A 98 6.98 3.04 5.25
N SER A 99 6.65 3.36 6.50
CA SER A 99 7.10 2.66 7.71
C SER A 99 6.12 1.55 8.18
N LEU A 100 6.73 0.49 8.73
CA LEU A 100 6.24 -0.46 9.75
C LEU A 100 5.22 -1.56 9.39
N TYR A 101 5.75 -2.78 9.17
CA TYR A 101 5.09 -4.01 9.60
C TYR A 101 5.92 -4.68 10.72
N PRO A 102 5.47 -4.64 11.99
CA PRO A 102 5.82 -5.66 12.98
C PRO A 102 4.66 -6.66 13.09
N SER A 103 4.88 -7.89 12.61
CA SER A 103 3.90 -8.96 12.69
C SER A 103 3.94 -9.66 14.07
N THR A 104 3.01 -9.30 14.95
CA THR A 104 2.40 -10.24 15.91
C THR A 104 0.91 -9.92 16.08
N GLY A 105 0.07 -10.55 15.25
CA GLY A 105 -1.35 -10.78 15.55
C GLY A 105 -2.36 -10.29 14.50
N GLY A 106 -2.79 -11.19 13.61
CA GLY A 106 -4.12 -11.19 12.98
C GLY A 106 -4.43 -10.13 11.91
N ILE A 107 -4.53 -8.85 12.29
CA ILE A 107 -5.00 -7.73 11.46
C ILE A 107 -4.22 -6.47 11.87
N LEU A 108 -3.80 -5.65 10.90
CA LEU A 108 -3.10 -4.39 11.18
C LEU A 108 -4.04 -3.42 11.92
N SER A 109 -3.59 -2.87 13.05
CA SER A 109 -4.30 -1.77 13.71
C SER A 109 -4.21 -0.49 12.87
N LEU A 110 -5.35 0.13 12.58
CA LEU A 110 -5.45 1.37 11.81
C LEU A 110 -4.86 2.59 12.51
N THR A 111 -4.83 2.57 13.84
CA THR A 111 -4.38 3.69 14.68
C THR A 111 -3.07 3.40 15.39
N GLY A 112 -2.76 2.12 15.65
CA GLY A 112 -1.68 1.71 16.55
C GLY A 112 -2.01 1.89 18.04
N GLU A 113 -3.21 2.37 18.35
CA GLU A 113 -3.69 2.70 19.70
C GLU A 113 -5.04 2.03 19.95
N LYS A 114 -5.33 1.72 21.22
CA LYS A 114 -6.64 1.17 21.59
C LYS A 114 -7.71 2.25 21.51
N LEU A 115 -8.84 1.90 20.87
CA LEU A 115 -10.04 2.73 20.86
C LEU A 115 -10.82 2.52 22.17
N SER A 116 -11.54 3.56 22.60
CA SER A 116 -12.44 3.49 23.76
C SER A 116 -13.56 2.46 23.58
N GLU A 117 -13.98 2.23 22.34
CA GLU A 117 -15.07 1.35 21.96
C GLU A 117 -14.94 0.85 20.52
N ASP A 118 -15.72 -0.19 20.17
CA ASP A 118 -15.82 -0.66 18.80
C ASP A 118 -16.53 0.38 17.94
N LYS A 119 -16.05 0.57 16.71
CA LYS A 119 -16.57 1.51 15.72
C LYS A 119 -17.17 0.77 14.53
N GLU A 120 -18.04 1.45 13.81
CA GLU A 120 -18.62 1.01 12.56
C GLU A 120 -18.63 2.17 11.58
N ILE A 121 -17.97 1.98 10.43
CA ILE A 121 -17.77 3.04 9.44
C ILE A 121 -18.51 2.64 8.17
N VAL A 122 -19.45 3.49 7.75
CA VAL A 122 -20.15 3.35 6.46
C VAL A 122 -19.58 4.37 5.50
N MET A 123 -19.01 3.90 4.40
CA MET A 123 -18.35 4.72 3.40
C MET A 123 -19.15 4.74 2.10
N VAL A 124 -19.28 5.92 1.51
CA VAL A 124 -20.07 6.17 0.31
C VAL A 124 -19.24 6.97 -0.68
N ARG A 125 -19.22 6.53 -1.95
CA ARG A 125 -18.69 7.36 -3.03
C ARG A 125 -19.73 8.39 -3.45
N HIS A 126 -19.30 9.61 -3.75
CA HIS A 126 -20.18 10.66 -4.29
C HIS A 126 -21.04 10.18 -5.48
N GLY A 127 -22.22 10.79 -5.65
CA GLY A 127 -23.12 10.51 -6.76
C GLY A 127 -22.53 10.84 -8.13
N LEU A 128 -23.20 10.45 -9.21
CA LEU A 128 -22.75 10.68 -10.58
C LEU A 128 -22.50 12.17 -10.87
N SER A 129 -21.28 12.51 -11.31
CA SER A 129 -20.89 13.88 -11.63
C SER A 129 -20.86 14.16 -13.14
N THR A 130 -20.82 15.44 -13.51
CA THR A 130 -20.71 15.89 -14.92
C THR A 130 -19.52 15.25 -15.62
N TRP A 131 -18.37 15.22 -14.95
CA TRP A 131 -17.15 14.62 -15.49
C TRP A 131 -17.18 13.09 -15.52
N ASN A 132 -17.99 12.43 -14.69
CA ASN A 132 -18.25 11.01 -14.88
C ASN A 132 -18.98 10.76 -16.21
N VAL A 133 -20.02 11.54 -16.50
CA VAL A 133 -20.79 11.42 -17.75
C VAL A 133 -19.94 11.73 -18.98
N GLU A 134 -19.09 12.75 -18.89
CA GLU A 134 -18.19 13.14 -19.98
C GLU A 134 -16.96 12.24 -20.14
N GLY A 135 -16.74 11.28 -19.24
CA GLY A 135 -15.55 10.43 -19.27
C GLY A 135 -14.25 11.20 -19.06
N ARG A 136 -14.26 12.20 -18.15
CA ARG A 136 -13.08 12.98 -17.78
C ARG A 136 -12.39 12.43 -16.53
N ILE A 137 -11.07 12.57 -16.50
CA ILE A 137 -10.24 12.31 -15.32
C ILE A 137 -10.48 13.45 -14.33
N GLN A 138 -10.98 13.16 -13.13
CA GLN A 138 -11.44 14.23 -12.25
C GLN A 138 -10.35 14.81 -11.37
N GLY A 139 -9.68 13.94 -10.62
CA GLY A 139 -8.77 14.38 -9.57
C GLY A 139 -9.43 15.31 -8.54
N ASN A 140 -8.67 16.24 -7.98
CA ASN A 140 -9.02 16.97 -6.76
C ASN A 140 -9.68 18.36 -6.97
N THR A 141 -10.14 18.66 -8.18
CA THR A 141 -10.73 19.95 -8.57
C THR A 141 -12.22 20.06 -8.19
N ASP A 142 -12.69 21.30 -8.10
CA ASP A 142 -14.11 21.66 -7.85
C ASP A 142 -14.92 21.92 -9.13
N GLU A 143 -14.33 21.71 -10.31
CA GLU A 143 -15.00 21.97 -11.59
C GLU A 143 -16.14 20.98 -11.87
N SER A 144 -16.02 19.73 -11.41
CA SER A 144 -17.08 18.74 -11.54
C SER A 144 -18.13 18.86 -10.46
N LYS A 145 -19.39 18.93 -10.88
CA LYS A 145 -20.58 19.00 -10.01
C LYS A 145 -21.41 17.72 -10.15
N LEU A 146 -22.29 17.47 -9.18
CA LEU A 146 -23.28 16.40 -9.33
C LEU A 146 -24.22 16.69 -10.50
N THR A 147 -24.61 15.63 -11.19
CA THR A 147 -25.73 15.67 -12.15
C THR A 147 -27.06 15.54 -11.40
N PRO A 148 -28.22 15.86 -12.02
CA PRO A 148 -29.52 15.56 -11.43
C PRO A 148 -29.68 14.08 -11.03
N LYS A 149 -29.18 13.16 -11.87
CA LYS A 149 -29.12 11.73 -11.54
C LYS A 149 -28.21 11.45 -10.35
N GLY A 150 -27.07 12.14 -10.23
CA GLY A 150 -26.16 12.01 -9.08
C GLY A 150 -26.75 12.51 -7.78
N GLU A 151 -27.53 13.60 -7.81
CA GLU A 151 -28.30 14.04 -6.64
C GLU A 151 -29.36 13.01 -6.26
N GLU A 152 -30.05 12.42 -7.25
CA GLU A 152 -31.03 11.37 -6.99
C GLU A 152 -30.39 10.12 -6.37
N GLN A 153 -29.21 9.72 -6.85
CA GLN A 153 -28.45 8.64 -6.22
C GLN A 153 -28.07 8.96 -4.77
N ALA A 154 -27.76 10.22 -4.44
CA ALA A 154 -27.50 10.61 -3.05
C ALA A 154 -28.78 10.53 -2.19
N ARG A 155 -29.95 10.90 -2.74
CA ARG A 155 -31.25 10.70 -2.05
C ARG A 155 -31.54 9.21 -1.82
N GLN A 156 -31.30 8.36 -2.81
CA GLN A 156 -31.47 6.90 -2.67
C GLN A 156 -30.57 6.32 -1.56
N VAL A 157 -29.33 6.81 -1.44
CA VAL A 157 -28.46 6.45 -0.31
C VAL A 157 -29.05 6.93 1.02
N ARG A 158 -29.57 8.17 1.08
CA ARG A 158 -30.23 8.67 2.30
C ARG A 158 -31.36 7.74 2.75
N GLU A 159 -32.28 7.42 1.83
CA GLU A 159 -33.43 6.56 2.13
C GLU A 159 -32.98 5.17 2.59
N ALA A 160 -31.99 4.58 1.92
CA ALA A 160 -31.46 3.26 2.28
C ALA A 160 -30.78 3.22 3.65
N LEU A 161 -30.23 4.35 4.10
CA LEU A 161 -29.54 4.45 5.38
C LEU A 161 -30.42 5.11 6.46
N LEU A 162 -31.68 5.47 6.17
CA LEU A 162 -32.51 6.34 7.02
C LEU A 162 -32.62 5.86 8.48
N GLN A 163 -32.73 4.54 8.68
CA GLN A 163 -32.89 3.92 10.00
C GLN A 163 -31.57 3.66 10.74
N ILE A 164 -30.44 4.02 10.15
CA ILE A 164 -29.11 3.85 10.76
C ILE A 164 -28.78 5.11 11.59
N PRO A 165 -28.59 5.00 12.91
CA PRO A 165 -28.34 6.14 13.78
C PRO A 165 -26.85 6.51 13.77
N PHE A 166 -26.42 7.24 12.73
CA PHE A 166 -25.06 7.76 12.67
C PHE A 166 -24.85 8.85 13.72
N ASP A 167 -23.70 8.81 14.38
CA ASP A 167 -23.27 9.83 15.34
C ASP A 167 -22.72 11.08 14.63
N SER A 168 -22.08 10.89 13.48
CA SER A 168 -21.55 11.98 12.66
C SER A 168 -21.33 11.55 11.20
N CYS A 169 -21.15 12.55 10.33
CA CYS A 169 -20.76 12.36 8.94
C CYS A 169 -19.46 13.09 8.65
N PHE A 170 -18.49 12.36 8.10
CA PHE A 170 -17.26 12.92 7.54
C PHE A 170 -17.36 12.99 6.02
N ALA A 171 -16.90 14.06 5.42
CA ALA A 171 -16.95 14.21 3.99
C ALA A 171 -15.70 14.86 3.41
N SER A 172 -15.41 14.54 2.15
CA SER A 172 -14.46 15.32 1.38
C SER A 172 -14.99 16.75 1.18
N PRO A 173 -14.13 17.79 1.29
CA PRO A 173 -14.54 19.16 1.03
C PRO A 173 -14.82 19.45 -0.45
N ILE A 174 -14.43 18.58 -1.38
CA ILE A 174 -14.63 18.75 -2.82
C ILE A 174 -16.13 18.74 -3.17
N THR A 175 -16.56 19.70 -3.97
CA THR A 175 -17.95 20.09 -4.27
C THR A 175 -18.89 18.90 -4.52
N ARG A 176 -18.54 17.95 -5.39
CA ARG A 176 -19.39 16.79 -5.69
C ARG A 176 -19.62 15.85 -4.49
N ALA A 177 -18.60 15.67 -3.65
CA ALA A 177 -18.69 14.83 -2.45
C ALA A 177 -19.36 15.58 -1.31
N ARG A 178 -19.01 16.86 -1.12
CA ARG A 178 -19.70 17.79 -0.22
C ARG A 178 -21.20 17.78 -0.48
N ARG A 179 -21.62 18.03 -1.73
CA ARG A 179 -23.03 18.06 -2.10
C ARG A 179 -23.72 16.71 -1.89
N SER A 180 -23.03 15.60 -2.15
CA SER A 180 -23.57 14.26 -1.86
C SER A 180 -23.79 14.08 -0.35
N ALA A 181 -22.82 14.50 0.46
CA ALA A 181 -22.90 14.39 1.91
C ALA A 181 -24.03 15.24 2.49
N GLU A 182 -24.19 16.48 2.02
CA GLU A 182 -25.30 17.35 2.42
C GLU A 182 -26.66 16.71 2.14
N ILE A 183 -26.85 16.10 0.96
CA ILE A 183 -28.10 15.40 0.62
C ILE A 183 -28.31 14.17 1.50
N ILE A 184 -27.27 13.36 1.71
CA ILE A 184 -27.36 12.12 2.51
C ILE A 184 -27.60 12.43 3.99
N TRP A 185 -27.04 13.54 4.48
CA TRP A 185 -27.11 13.96 5.89
C TRP A 185 -28.35 14.77 6.23
N GLU A 186 -29.09 15.25 5.22
CA GLU A 186 -30.30 16.05 5.42
C GLU A 186 -31.30 15.36 6.37
N GLY A 187 -31.73 16.09 7.41
CA GLY A 187 -32.69 15.63 8.41
C GLY A 187 -32.11 14.76 9.52
N ARG A 188 -30.79 14.62 9.60
CA ARG A 188 -30.10 13.92 10.70
C ARG A 188 -29.56 14.89 11.74
N ASP A 189 -29.52 14.42 12.98
CA ASP A 189 -28.80 15.07 14.07
C ASP A 189 -27.29 14.78 13.96
N GLY A 190 -26.46 15.63 14.57
CA GLY A 190 -25.00 15.47 14.60
C GLY A 190 -24.26 16.22 13.50
N ASP A 191 -22.94 16.20 13.60
CA ASP A 191 -22.07 17.06 12.79
C ASP A 191 -21.77 16.47 11.41
N LEU A 192 -21.84 17.32 10.39
CA LEU A 192 -21.24 17.10 9.07
C LEU A 192 -19.88 17.79 9.01
N ILE A 193 -18.80 17.00 9.05
CA ILE A 193 -17.42 17.44 9.20
C ILE A 193 -16.66 17.22 7.89
N PHE A 194 -15.97 18.25 7.40
CA PHE A 194 -15.14 18.13 6.20
C PHE A 194 -13.69 17.84 6.55
N LEU A 195 -13.12 16.78 5.96
CA LEU A 195 -11.74 16.35 6.19
C LEU A 195 -10.92 16.45 4.90
N GLU A 196 -9.81 17.21 4.92
CA GLU A 196 -8.89 17.30 3.79
C GLU A 196 -8.25 15.96 3.39
N PRO A 197 -7.93 15.03 4.32
CA PRO A 197 -7.50 13.68 3.94
C PRO A 197 -8.48 12.93 3.04
N LEU A 198 -9.78 13.29 3.01
CA LEU A 198 -10.80 12.67 2.18
C LEU A 198 -10.89 13.25 0.75
N ARG A 199 -10.03 14.18 0.30
CA ARG A 199 -10.01 14.62 -1.13
C ARG A 199 -9.77 13.47 -2.12
N GLU A 200 -10.03 13.68 -3.40
CA GLU A 200 -9.57 12.77 -4.45
C GLU A 200 -8.06 12.93 -4.69
N ALA A 201 -7.44 12.00 -5.42
CA ALA A 201 -6.06 12.14 -5.86
C ALA A 201 -5.84 13.41 -6.70
N ASN A 202 -4.73 14.11 -6.47
CA ASN A 202 -4.29 15.18 -7.38
C ASN A 202 -3.63 14.53 -8.60
N LEU A 203 -4.26 14.59 -9.77
CA LEU A 203 -3.70 14.00 -11.00
C LEU A 203 -3.07 15.07 -11.91
N MET A 204 -2.85 16.28 -11.37
CA MET A 204 -2.19 17.42 -12.01
C MET A 204 -2.64 17.63 -13.46
N LEU A 205 -1.71 17.52 -14.43
CA LEU A 205 -1.96 17.75 -15.85
C LEU A 205 -3.05 16.86 -16.47
N LEU A 206 -3.34 15.69 -15.87
CA LEU A 206 -4.40 14.81 -16.38
C LEU A 206 -5.81 15.28 -15.96
N GLN A 207 -5.92 16.13 -14.94
CA GLN A 207 -7.22 16.56 -14.42
C GLN A 207 -8.00 17.36 -15.46
N GLY A 208 -9.28 17.06 -15.59
CA GLY A 208 -10.17 17.68 -16.57
C GLY A 208 -10.03 17.11 -17.98
N MET A 209 -8.97 16.39 -18.33
CA MET A 209 -8.86 15.76 -19.65
C MET A 209 -9.91 14.65 -19.83
N ARG A 210 -10.46 14.51 -21.04
CA ARG A 210 -11.19 13.28 -21.37
C ARG A 210 -10.17 12.15 -21.48
N ASN A 211 -10.58 10.93 -21.12
CA ASN A 211 -9.69 9.78 -21.20
C ASN A 211 -9.08 9.61 -22.60
N VAL A 212 -9.87 9.82 -23.66
CA VAL A 212 -9.43 9.74 -25.06
C VAL A 212 -8.41 10.82 -25.46
N ASP A 213 -8.43 11.97 -24.79
CA ASP A 213 -7.51 13.07 -25.07
C ASP A 213 -6.22 12.86 -24.27
N ALA A 214 -6.33 12.45 -23.00
CA ALA A 214 -5.19 12.07 -22.17
C ALA A 214 -4.37 10.91 -22.77
N GLU A 215 -5.03 9.91 -23.35
CA GLU A 215 -4.38 8.80 -24.04
C GLU A 215 -3.59 9.26 -25.27
N LYS A 216 -4.06 10.29 -25.98
CA LYS A 216 -3.38 10.83 -27.17
C LYS A 216 -2.23 11.77 -26.81
N GLU A 217 -2.44 12.65 -25.84
CA GLU A 217 -1.50 13.71 -25.49
C GLU A 217 -0.40 13.20 -24.54
N PHE A 218 -0.74 12.30 -23.62
CA PHE A 218 0.16 11.75 -22.62
C PHE A 218 0.08 10.21 -22.57
N PRO A 219 0.37 9.49 -23.67
CA PRO A 219 0.13 8.05 -23.78
C PRO A 219 0.81 7.23 -22.68
N GLU A 220 2.07 7.53 -22.35
CA GLU A 220 2.82 6.81 -21.30
C GLU A 220 2.23 7.06 -19.90
N LEU A 221 1.93 8.32 -19.56
CA LEU A 221 1.31 8.65 -18.26
C LEU A 221 -0.09 8.04 -18.14
N PHE A 222 -0.87 8.11 -19.22
CA PHE A 222 -2.20 7.51 -19.26
C PHE A 222 -2.12 6.00 -19.11
N HIS A 223 -1.22 5.32 -19.83
CA HIS A 223 -1.01 3.88 -19.71
C HIS A 223 -0.62 3.47 -18.29
N THR A 224 0.37 4.16 -17.69
CA THR A 224 0.76 3.92 -16.30
C THR A 224 -0.39 4.16 -15.34
N TRP A 225 -1.16 5.24 -15.52
CA TRP A 225 -2.38 5.48 -14.73
C TRP A 225 -3.39 4.34 -14.85
N ARG A 226 -3.55 3.77 -16.04
CA ARG A 226 -4.52 2.70 -16.33
C ARG A 226 -4.08 1.32 -15.82
N GLU A 227 -2.81 0.98 -15.94
CA GLU A 227 -2.32 -0.39 -15.71
C GLU A 227 -1.47 -0.50 -14.43
N ALA A 228 -0.61 0.48 -14.15
CA ALA A 228 0.30 0.50 -13.01
C ALA A 228 0.18 1.80 -12.19
N PRO A 229 -1.01 2.13 -11.65
CA PRO A 229 -1.24 3.45 -11.03
C PRO A 229 -0.35 3.74 -9.83
N HIS A 230 0.17 2.73 -9.15
CA HIS A 230 1.12 2.88 -8.05
C HIS A 230 2.52 3.32 -8.49
N GLU A 231 2.85 3.18 -9.78
CA GLU A 231 4.09 3.66 -10.40
C GLU A 231 3.89 5.03 -11.08
N LEU A 232 2.65 5.54 -11.12
CA LEU A 232 2.34 6.82 -11.75
C LEU A 232 3.08 7.95 -11.03
N CYS A 233 4.02 8.55 -11.76
CA CYS A 233 4.77 9.71 -11.33
C CYS A 233 4.45 10.89 -12.25
N ILE A 234 3.91 11.97 -11.70
CA ILE A 234 3.62 13.21 -12.44
C ILE A 234 4.38 14.33 -11.75
N GLU A 235 5.24 15.04 -12.49
CA GLU A 235 6.05 16.15 -11.96
C GLU A 235 6.90 15.78 -10.71
N GLY A 236 7.29 14.51 -10.58
CA GLY A 236 8.08 14.00 -9.44
C GLY A 236 7.26 13.53 -8.24
N GLU A 237 5.94 13.67 -8.29
CA GLU A 237 5.03 13.21 -7.24
C GLU A 237 4.35 11.89 -7.62
N TYR A 238 3.90 11.11 -6.63
CA TYR A 238 3.21 9.84 -6.81
C TYR A 238 1.75 9.92 -6.31
N PRO A 239 0.81 10.45 -7.11
CA PRO A 239 -0.56 10.75 -6.68
C PRO A 239 -1.34 9.62 -6.02
N VAL A 240 -1.06 8.38 -6.46
CA VAL A 240 -1.77 7.19 -5.99
C VAL A 240 -1.18 6.68 -4.69
N VAL A 241 0.15 6.72 -4.57
CA VAL A 241 0.84 6.33 -3.33
C VAL A 241 0.51 7.32 -2.21
N ASP A 242 0.43 8.62 -2.51
CA ASP A 242 -0.04 9.66 -1.57
C ASP A 242 -1.41 9.34 -0.94
N GLN A 243 -2.27 8.60 -1.64
CA GLN A 243 -3.57 8.21 -1.07
C GLN A 243 -3.44 7.29 0.14
N TRP A 244 -2.35 6.53 0.32
CA TRP A 244 -2.18 5.64 1.48
C TRP A 244 -1.94 6.41 2.76
N ASP A 245 -1.09 7.44 2.72
CA ASP A 245 -0.82 8.30 3.87
C ASP A 245 -2.09 9.08 4.25
N ARG A 246 -2.79 9.60 3.24
CA ARG A 246 -4.06 10.31 3.43
C ARG A 246 -5.17 9.41 3.95
N ALA A 247 -5.30 8.19 3.44
CA ALA A 247 -6.24 7.20 3.96
C ALA A 247 -5.93 6.83 5.41
N SER A 248 -4.65 6.67 5.75
CA SER A 248 -4.21 6.41 7.13
C SER A 248 -4.55 7.57 8.07
N SER A 249 -4.35 8.82 7.62
CA SER A 249 -4.78 10.02 8.36
C SER A 249 -6.30 10.05 8.54
N ALA A 250 -7.06 9.82 7.47
CA ALA A 250 -8.52 9.80 7.53
C ALA A 250 -9.04 8.76 8.53
N TRP A 251 -8.50 7.55 8.53
CA TRP A 251 -8.86 6.52 9.51
C TRP A 251 -8.61 6.97 10.95
N LYS A 252 -7.45 7.59 11.22
CA LYS A 252 -7.15 8.12 12.56
C LYS A 252 -8.14 9.19 12.99
N ASP A 253 -8.42 10.17 12.13
CA ASP A 253 -9.34 11.27 12.43
C ASP A 253 -10.77 10.74 12.69
N ILE A 254 -11.25 9.83 11.84
CA ILE A 254 -12.60 9.24 11.94
C ILE A 254 -12.72 8.36 13.20
N LEU A 255 -11.71 7.54 13.51
CA LEU A 255 -11.77 6.62 14.66
C LEU A 255 -11.57 7.33 16.00
N ALA A 256 -10.92 8.49 16.01
CA ALA A 256 -10.76 9.34 17.20
C ALA A 256 -12.06 10.09 17.58
N ALA A 257 -12.99 10.26 16.63
CA ALA A 257 -14.24 10.96 16.87
C ALA A 257 -15.11 10.25 17.92
N PRO A 258 -15.87 10.99 18.77
CA PRO A 258 -16.80 10.39 19.72
C PRO A 258 -17.98 9.70 19.00
N GLY A 259 -18.53 8.66 19.60
CA GLY A 259 -19.60 7.85 18.99
C GLY A 259 -19.10 6.51 18.47
N ARG A 260 -20.01 5.69 17.93
CA ARG A 260 -19.71 4.33 17.46
C ARG A 260 -19.88 4.18 15.97
N LEU A 261 -20.69 4.99 15.32
CA LEU A 261 -21.18 4.74 13.99
C LEU A 261 -21.09 6.01 13.14
N HIS A 262 -20.19 6.00 12.17
CA HIS A 262 -19.89 7.18 11.36
C HIS A 262 -20.17 6.94 9.88
N LEU A 263 -20.70 7.95 9.22
CA LEU A 263 -20.83 8.01 7.77
C LEU A 263 -19.60 8.72 7.18
N VAL A 264 -19.11 8.26 6.02
CA VAL A 264 -18.00 8.86 5.29
C VAL A 264 -18.39 9.02 3.84
N VAL A 265 -18.36 10.23 3.28
CA VAL A 265 -18.71 10.51 1.87
C VAL A 265 -17.54 11.10 1.10
N THR A 266 -17.05 10.40 0.09
CA THR A 266 -15.80 10.77 -0.60
C THR A 266 -15.73 10.23 -2.04
N HIS A 267 -14.53 9.92 -2.57
CA HIS A 267 -14.24 9.67 -3.99
C HIS A 267 -13.63 8.28 -4.23
N LYS A 268 -13.42 7.92 -5.51
CA LYS A 268 -13.06 6.56 -5.88
C LYS A 268 -11.65 6.18 -5.41
N SER A 269 -10.64 7.03 -5.64
CA SER A 269 -9.25 6.65 -5.38
C SER A 269 -8.95 6.59 -3.89
N ILE A 270 -9.41 7.59 -3.15
CA ILE A 270 -9.25 7.60 -1.69
C ILE A 270 -10.03 6.49 -1.00
N LEU A 271 -11.24 6.12 -1.46
CA LEU A 271 -11.94 4.94 -0.91
C LEU A 271 -11.19 3.64 -1.18
N ARG A 272 -10.61 3.47 -2.38
CA ARG A 272 -9.75 2.32 -2.67
C ARG A 272 -8.58 2.27 -1.69
N ALA A 273 -7.92 3.40 -1.46
CA ALA A 273 -6.82 3.48 -0.50
C ALA A 273 -7.29 3.18 0.94
N MET A 274 -8.43 3.74 1.38
CA MET A 274 -8.99 3.45 2.71
C MET A 274 -9.30 1.97 2.90
N VAL A 275 -9.91 1.32 1.90
CA VAL A 275 -10.17 -0.13 1.92
C VAL A 275 -8.85 -0.91 1.95
N CYS A 276 -7.90 -0.57 1.09
CA CYS A 276 -6.59 -1.24 1.04
C CYS A 276 -5.84 -1.11 2.37
N VAL A 277 -5.77 0.10 2.95
CA VAL A 277 -5.12 0.35 4.25
C VAL A 277 -5.76 -0.49 5.35
N ALA A 278 -7.10 -0.54 5.41
CA ALA A 278 -7.82 -1.35 6.39
C ALA A 278 -7.59 -2.87 6.21
N LEU A 279 -7.26 -3.32 5.02
CA LEU A 279 -6.97 -4.73 4.71
C LEU A 279 -5.47 -5.06 4.68
N GLY A 280 -4.58 -4.09 4.96
CA GLY A 280 -3.13 -4.27 4.88
C GLY A 280 -2.59 -4.49 3.45
N LEU A 281 -3.31 -4.00 2.43
CA LEU A 281 -2.89 -4.10 1.03
C LEU A 281 -2.00 -2.91 0.62
N PRO A 282 -0.90 -3.16 -0.12
CA PRO A 282 -0.01 -2.10 -0.60
C PRO A 282 -0.63 -1.32 -1.77
N PRO A 283 -0.03 -0.18 -2.19
CA PRO A 283 -0.44 0.60 -3.35
C PRO A 283 -0.74 -0.18 -4.63
N ALA A 284 -0.01 -1.27 -4.87
CA ALA A 284 -0.26 -2.16 -6.01
C ALA A 284 -1.68 -2.76 -6.03
N GLY A 285 -2.35 -2.86 -4.87
CA GLY A 285 -3.74 -3.31 -4.75
C GLY A 285 -4.79 -2.28 -5.20
N PHE A 286 -4.41 -1.06 -5.58
CA PHE A 286 -5.33 0.03 -5.91
C PHE A 286 -6.45 -0.34 -6.90
N ARG A 287 -6.15 -1.16 -7.92
CA ARG A 287 -7.13 -1.59 -8.93
C ARG A 287 -7.85 -2.89 -8.61
N ALA A 288 -7.52 -3.57 -7.51
CA ALA A 288 -8.19 -4.81 -7.11
C ALA A 288 -9.63 -4.58 -6.62
N ILE A 289 -10.00 -3.33 -6.32
CA ILE A 289 -11.30 -2.95 -5.76
C ILE A 289 -12.02 -2.03 -6.75
N ASP A 290 -13.28 -2.35 -7.05
CA ASP A 290 -14.15 -1.43 -7.77
C ASP A 290 -15.16 -0.74 -6.85
N ILE A 291 -15.49 0.51 -7.17
CA ILE A 291 -16.36 1.39 -6.39
C ILE A 291 -17.21 2.23 -7.33
N HIS A 292 -18.52 1.98 -7.32
CA HIS A 292 -19.52 2.70 -8.11
C HIS A 292 -19.87 4.03 -7.46
N ASN A 293 -20.35 4.99 -8.26
CA ASN A 293 -20.98 6.20 -7.72
C ASN A 293 -22.14 5.79 -6.79
N SER A 294 -22.23 6.42 -5.61
CA SER A 294 -23.15 6.03 -4.54
C SER A 294 -23.01 4.59 -4.03
N GLY A 295 -21.94 3.87 -4.39
CA GLY A 295 -21.65 2.56 -3.82
C GLY A 295 -21.35 2.68 -2.32
N VAL A 296 -21.96 1.79 -1.52
CA VAL A 296 -21.84 1.76 -0.06
C VAL A 296 -20.91 0.63 0.36
N SER A 297 -19.94 0.93 1.21
CA SER A 297 -19.06 -0.06 1.84
C SER A 297 -19.12 0.10 3.35
N ARG A 298 -18.89 -0.98 4.11
CA ARG A 298 -18.98 -0.93 5.57
C ARG A 298 -17.85 -1.70 6.22
N PHE A 299 -17.29 -1.11 7.27
CA PHE A 299 -16.33 -1.74 8.16
C PHE A 299 -16.84 -1.75 9.59
N ARG A 300 -16.45 -2.80 10.33
CA ARG A 300 -16.42 -2.78 11.79
C ARG A 300 -14.97 -2.68 12.24
N VAL A 301 -14.68 -1.89 13.26
CA VAL A 301 -13.35 -1.73 13.82
C VAL A 301 -13.45 -2.04 15.31
N ASN A 302 -12.67 -3.00 15.79
CA ASN A 302 -12.70 -3.36 17.21
C ASN A 302 -11.86 -2.38 18.06
N ARG A 303 -11.89 -2.54 19.38
CA ARG A 303 -11.07 -1.74 20.32
C ARG A 303 -9.55 -1.79 20.10
N ASN A 304 -9.03 -2.76 19.35
CA ASN A 304 -7.60 -2.79 19.01
C ASN A 304 -7.29 -1.97 17.74
N GLY A 305 -8.30 -1.34 17.12
CA GLY A 305 -8.16 -0.64 15.84
C GLY A 305 -8.10 -1.59 14.64
N GLU A 306 -8.41 -2.88 14.82
CA GLU A 306 -8.42 -3.88 13.75
C GLU A 306 -9.72 -3.76 12.96
N ALA A 307 -9.61 -3.64 11.63
CA ALA A 307 -10.76 -3.43 10.75
C ALA A 307 -11.21 -4.71 10.06
N MET A 308 -12.53 -4.93 10.03
CA MET A 308 -13.19 -6.03 9.34
C MET A 308 -14.15 -5.48 8.30
N LEU A 309 -13.92 -5.83 7.03
CA LEU A 309 -14.82 -5.50 5.93
C LEU A 309 -16.12 -6.29 6.06
N VAL A 310 -17.25 -5.60 6.19
CA VAL A 310 -18.59 -6.19 6.29
C VAL A 310 -19.24 -6.30 4.93
N ASN A 311 -19.11 -5.26 4.10
CA ASN A 311 -19.56 -5.27 2.71
C ASN A 311 -18.74 -4.26 1.89
N LEU A 312 -18.68 -4.50 0.58
CA LEU A 312 -17.93 -3.69 -0.37
C LEU A 312 -18.83 -3.33 -1.55
N ASN A 313 -18.93 -2.03 -1.84
CA ASN A 313 -19.55 -1.50 -3.05
C ASN A 313 -20.99 -2.00 -3.32
N LEU A 314 -21.83 -2.02 -2.28
CA LEU A 314 -23.26 -2.31 -2.41
C LEU A 314 -23.98 -1.20 -3.19
N THR A 315 -24.77 -1.60 -4.19
CA THR A 315 -25.52 -0.71 -5.10
C THR A 315 -27.01 -1.05 -5.18
N SER A 316 -27.49 -2.00 -4.38
CA SER A 316 -28.89 -2.49 -4.42
C SER A 316 -29.92 -1.39 -4.16
N HIS A 317 -29.58 -0.36 -3.39
CA HIS A 317 -30.43 0.80 -3.13
C HIS A 317 -30.70 1.69 -4.36
N MET A 318 -29.86 1.58 -5.41
CA MET A 318 -30.06 2.27 -6.69
C MET A 318 -30.87 1.44 -7.68
N HIS A 319 -31.19 0.18 -7.35
CA HIS A 319 -31.97 -0.66 -8.23
C HIS A 319 -33.43 -0.20 -8.20
N VAL A 320 -33.93 0.17 -9.38
CA VAL A 320 -35.35 0.41 -9.60
C VAL A 320 -35.94 -0.89 -10.13
N PRO A 321 -36.96 -1.48 -9.46
CA PRO A 321 -37.59 -2.70 -9.95
C PRO A 321 -38.01 -2.57 -11.42
N GLY A 322 -37.60 -3.54 -12.25
CA GLY A 322 -37.93 -3.58 -13.68
C GLY A 322 -36.92 -2.91 -14.62
N VAL A 323 -35.83 -2.34 -14.10
CA VAL A 323 -34.71 -1.82 -14.91
C VAL A 323 -33.47 -2.67 -14.67
N MET A 324 -33.10 -3.49 -15.66
CA MET A 324 -31.80 -4.20 -15.67
C MET A 324 -30.72 -3.19 -16.11
N TYR A 325 -29.71 -2.99 -15.27
CA TYR A 325 -28.52 -2.19 -15.60
C TYR A 325 -27.42 -3.06 -16.18
#